data_AF-A0A443RBR6-F1
#
_entry.id   AF-A0A443RBR6-F1
#
_cell.length_a   1.000
_cell.length_b   1.000
_cell.length_c   1.000
_cell.angle_alpha   90.00
_cell.angle_beta   90.00
_cell.angle_gamma   90.00
#
_symmetry.space_group_name_H-M   'P 1'
#
loop_
_entity.id
_entity.type
_entity.pdbx_description
1 polymer ?
#
loop_
_entity_poly.entity_id
_entity_poly.type
_entity_poly.pdbx_seq_one_letter_code
_entity_poly.pdbx_strand_id
1 'polypeptide(L)'
;MILLGLTKIGVVCALINENLRMDPLIHSIGSAKVKAVIFDAELEQAICDVYQTLKEKKLLFYCHGELRNTSIPAASLRDKMSKYRSDCAIAKHDGNFSDVACYIYTSGTTGLPKAAIIRQARFVLAAMMIKTVLKLKSHDITYNALPLYHTVGALFGVGSCFVCGQTVVIRRKFSASKFWDECLKYNCTVKFIVSQCD
;
A
#
# COMPACT_ATOMS: atom_id res chain seq x y z
N MET A 1 -4.07 4.10 -4.54
CA MET A 1 -4.23 5.55 -4.74
C MET A 1 -4.08 6.37 -3.46
N ILE A 2 -4.57 5.90 -2.30
CA ILE A 2 -4.47 6.61 -1.00
C ILE A 2 -3.01 6.98 -0.64
N LEU A 3 -2.07 6.03 -0.74
CA LEU A 3 -0.64 6.26 -0.47
C LEU A 3 -0.11 7.52 -1.17
N LEU A 4 -0.33 7.66 -2.47
CA LEU A 4 0.17 8.80 -3.24
C LEU A 4 -0.47 10.11 -2.81
N GLY A 5 -1.78 10.11 -2.54
CA GLY A 5 -2.49 11.29 -2.05
C GLY A 5 -1.93 11.78 -0.71
N LEU A 6 -1.63 10.85 0.20
CA LEU A 6 -1.01 11.14 1.49
C LEU A 6 0.43 11.61 1.34
N THR A 7 1.23 10.91 0.53
CA THR A 7 2.62 11.30 0.26
C THR A 7 2.73 12.69 -0.38
N LYS A 8 1.77 13.06 -1.25
CA LYS A 8 1.70 14.37 -1.90
C LYS A 8 1.57 15.54 -0.91
N ILE A 9 0.98 15.31 0.26
CA ILE A 9 0.84 16.30 1.33
C ILE A 9 1.84 16.08 2.48
N GLY A 10 2.88 15.27 2.26
CA GLY A 10 3.93 15.01 3.26
C GLY A 10 3.53 14.03 4.37
N VAL A 11 2.42 13.31 4.22
CA VAL A 11 2.04 12.27 5.18
C VAL A 11 2.84 10.99 4.92
N VAL A 12 3.55 10.54 5.94
CA VAL A 12 4.31 9.29 5.91
C VAL A 12 3.38 8.12 6.21
N CYS A 13 3.34 7.13 5.30
CA CYS A 13 2.47 5.97 5.43
C CYS A 13 3.24 4.74 5.93
N ALA A 14 2.70 4.04 6.92
CA ALA A 14 3.16 2.72 7.32
C ALA A 14 2.34 1.64 6.58
N LEU A 15 2.97 0.89 5.68
CA LEU A 15 2.32 -0.16 4.90
C LEU A 15 2.43 -1.50 5.65
N ILE A 16 1.34 -1.91 6.27
CA ILE A 16 1.26 -3.08 7.14
C ILE A 16 0.68 -4.26 6.37
N ASN A 17 1.23 -5.45 6.60
CA ASN A 17 0.72 -6.70 6.03
C ASN A 17 -0.69 -7.00 6.58
N GLU A 18 -1.66 -7.10 5.68
CA GLU A 18 -3.07 -7.37 5.98
C GLU A 18 -3.36 -8.74 6.61
N ASN A 19 -2.38 -9.66 6.60
CA ASN A 19 -2.48 -10.97 7.24
C ASN A 19 -2.05 -10.97 8.71
N LEU A 20 -1.45 -9.88 9.21
CA LEU A 20 -1.05 -9.81 10.63
C LEU A 20 -2.27 -9.78 11.54
N ARG A 21 -2.18 -10.48 12.66
CA ARG A 21 -3.21 -10.56 13.71
C ARG A 21 -2.56 -10.33 15.07
N MET A 22 -3.36 -9.96 16.06
CA MET A 22 -2.96 -9.88 17.47
C MET A 22 -1.65 -9.09 17.68
N ASP A 23 -0.70 -9.63 18.45
CA ASP A 23 0.52 -8.95 18.86
C ASP A 23 1.38 -8.43 17.69
N PRO A 24 1.65 -9.21 16.61
CA PRO A 24 2.34 -8.68 15.43
C PRO A 24 1.68 -7.43 14.82
N LEU A 25 0.34 -7.37 14.80
CA LEU A 25 -0.40 -6.22 14.29
C LEU A 25 -0.28 -5.02 15.24
N ILE A 26 -0.45 -5.24 16.54
CA ILE A 26 -0.28 -4.21 17.58
C ILE A 26 1.13 -3.64 17.54
N HIS A 27 2.15 -4.51 17.40
CA HIS A 27 3.55 -4.12 17.28
C HIS A 27 3.80 -3.27 16.03
N SER A 28 3.26 -3.69 14.88
CA SER A 28 3.44 -2.97 13.62
C SER A 28 2.79 -1.60 13.67
N ILE A 29 1.56 -1.48 14.17
CA ILE A 29 0.87 -0.19 14.37
C ILE A 29 1.62 0.67 15.39
N GLY A 30 2.07 0.07 16.48
CA GLY A 30 2.74 0.78 17.58
C GLY A 30 4.13 1.32 17.25
N SER A 31 4.88 0.62 16.41
CA SER A 31 6.27 0.97 16.06
C SER A 31 6.39 2.22 15.19
N ALA A 32 5.37 2.55 14.38
CA ALA A 32 5.41 3.69 13.46
C ALA A 32 4.92 5.03 14.05
N LYS A 33 4.66 5.13 15.36
CA LYS A 33 4.10 6.35 16.01
C LYS A 33 2.92 6.96 15.21
N VAL A 34 2.04 6.09 14.70
CA VAL A 34 0.97 6.50 13.78
C VAL A 34 -0.08 7.36 14.49
N LYS A 35 -0.73 8.25 13.73
CA LYS A 35 -1.86 9.06 14.21
C LYS A 35 -3.22 8.54 13.72
N ALA A 36 -3.20 7.77 12.64
CA ALA A 36 -4.39 7.23 12.01
C ALA A 36 -4.13 5.83 11.44
N VAL A 37 -5.17 5.01 11.40
CA VAL A 37 -5.20 3.69 10.78
C VAL A 37 -6.27 3.70 9.69
N ILE A 38 -5.89 3.31 8.48
CA ILE A 38 -6.79 3.13 7.34
C ILE A 38 -6.82 1.64 7.03
N PHE A 39 -8.00 1.04 6.99
CA PHE A 39 -8.19 -0.38 6.70
C PHE A 39 -9.41 -0.61 5.81
N ASP A 40 -9.45 -1.78 5.18
CA ASP A 40 -10.61 -2.23 4.40
C ASP A 40 -11.61 -2.93 5.33
N ALA A 41 -12.90 -2.85 5.05
CA ALA A 41 -13.95 -3.48 5.84
C ALA A 41 -13.74 -4.99 6.00
N GLU A 42 -13.09 -5.66 5.06
CA GLU A 42 -12.74 -7.08 5.20
C GLU A 42 -11.75 -7.38 6.34
N LEU A 43 -11.01 -6.38 6.81
CA LEU A 43 -10.09 -6.48 7.95
C LEU A 43 -10.73 -6.06 9.28
N GLU A 44 -12.04 -5.79 9.29
CA GLU A 44 -12.80 -5.36 10.47
C GLU A 44 -12.53 -6.24 11.69
N GLN A 45 -12.62 -7.57 11.56
CA GLN A 45 -12.40 -8.48 12.68
C GLN A 45 -10.99 -8.36 13.26
N ALA A 46 -9.98 -8.29 12.39
CA ALA A 46 -8.58 -8.16 12.81
C ALA A 46 -8.33 -6.84 13.57
N ILE A 47 -9.03 -5.76 13.21
CA ILE A 47 -8.95 -4.49 13.92
C ILE A 47 -9.75 -4.55 15.23
N CYS A 48 -10.93 -5.17 15.25
CA CYS A 48 -11.74 -5.39 16.46
C CYS A 48 -10.92 -6.09 17.55
N ASP A 49 -10.23 -7.17 17.17
CA ASP A 49 -9.44 -8.01 18.10
C ASP A 49 -8.33 -7.23 18.82
N VAL A 50 -7.80 -6.17 18.19
CA VAL A 50 -6.71 -5.35 18.74
C VAL A 50 -7.16 -3.95 19.20
N TYR A 51 -8.42 -3.57 18.95
CA TYR A 51 -8.91 -2.23 19.17
C TYR A 51 -8.80 -1.80 20.64
N GLN A 52 -9.11 -2.71 21.57
CA GLN A 52 -9.06 -2.42 23.01
C GLN A 52 -7.66 -2.03 23.48
N THR A 53 -6.62 -2.60 22.89
CA THR A 53 -5.22 -2.25 23.18
C THR A 53 -4.80 -0.95 22.48
N LEU A 54 -5.36 -0.68 21.30
CA LEU A 54 -5.02 0.51 20.51
C LEU A 54 -5.75 1.79 20.96
N LYS A 55 -6.91 1.67 21.61
CA LYS A 55 -7.75 2.82 22.00
C LYS A 55 -7.02 3.82 22.90
N GLU A 56 -6.09 3.35 23.73
CA GLU A 56 -5.29 4.18 24.64
C GLU A 56 -4.41 5.19 23.90
N LYS A 57 -4.10 4.92 22.63
CA LYS A 57 -3.24 5.76 21.78
C LYS A 57 -3.97 6.87 21.04
N LYS A 58 -5.29 7.04 21.26
CA LYS A 58 -6.14 8.09 20.63
C LYS A 58 -6.00 8.14 19.10
N LEU A 59 -5.91 6.98 18.45
CA LEU A 59 -5.75 6.86 17.00
C LEU A 59 -7.07 7.20 16.28
N LEU A 60 -6.97 7.83 15.12
CA LEU A 60 -8.10 7.99 14.20
C LEU A 60 -8.25 6.73 13.35
N PHE A 61 -9.47 6.22 13.21
CA PHE A 61 -9.76 5.05 12.38
C PHE A 61 -10.56 5.45 11.15
N TYR A 62 -10.16 4.95 9.99
CA TYR A 62 -10.87 5.13 8.73
C TYR A 62 -11.07 3.78 8.05
N CYS A 63 -12.29 3.53 7.60
CA CYS A 63 -12.65 2.29 6.91
C CYS A 63 -12.93 2.57 5.43
N HIS A 64 -12.42 1.73 4.54
CA HIS A 64 -12.86 1.62 3.16
C HIS A 64 -13.83 0.44 3.03
N GLY A 65 -15.08 0.74 2.63
CA GLY A 65 -16.17 -0.24 2.62
C GLY A 65 -17.11 -0.08 3.83
N GLU A 66 -18.10 -0.96 3.90
CA GLU A 66 -19.14 -0.93 4.93
C GLU A 66 -18.79 -1.86 6.10
N LEU A 67 -18.73 -1.30 7.31
CA LEU A 67 -18.50 -2.07 8.54
C LEU A 67 -19.78 -2.80 8.96
N ARG A 68 -19.62 -4.02 9.49
CA ARG A 68 -20.74 -4.82 10.01
C ARG A 68 -20.96 -4.57 11.50
N ASN A 69 -19.90 -4.23 12.22
CA ASN A 69 -19.85 -4.04 13.66
C ASN A 69 -19.48 -2.59 13.99
N THR A 70 -20.36 -1.90 14.71
CA THR A 70 -20.16 -0.50 15.13
C THR A 70 -19.22 -0.35 16.33
N SER A 71 -18.61 -1.44 16.81
CA SER A 71 -17.70 -1.42 17.96
C SER A 71 -16.41 -0.62 17.70
N ILE A 72 -16.00 -0.46 16.44
CA ILE A 72 -14.88 0.39 16.07
C ILE A 72 -15.44 1.77 15.64
N PRO A 73 -15.04 2.88 16.28
CA PRO A 73 -15.43 4.22 15.86
C PRO A 73 -14.59 4.66 14.63
N ALA A 74 -14.76 3.96 13.51
CA ALA A 74 -14.08 4.28 12.25
C ALA A 74 -14.98 5.12 11.34
N ALA A 75 -14.42 6.20 10.78
CA ALA A 75 -15.12 7.00 9.80
C ALA A 75 -15.05 6.37 8.41
N SER A 76 -16.14 6.44 7.64
CA SER A 76 -16.16 6.04 6.24
C SER A 76 -15.21 6.92 5.42
N LEU A 77 -14.20 6.29 4.82
CA LEU A 77 -13.23 6.98 3.97
C LEU A 77 -13.88 7.46 2.67
N ARG A 78 -14.82 6.68 2.12
CA ARG A 78 -15.57 7.03 0.89
C ARG A 78 -16.36 8.32 1.10
N ASP A 79 -17.08 8.43 2.21
CA ASP A 79 -17.91 9.60 2.50
C ASP A 79 -17.09 10.84 2.82
N LYS A 80 -15.91 10.65 3.41
CA LYS A 80 -14.96 11.74 3.60
C LYS A 80 -14.41 12.21 2.25
N MET A 81 -14.01 11.28 1.38
CA MET A 81 -13.44 11.61 0.07
C MET A 81 -14.46 12.23 -0.89
N SER A 82 -15.73 11.79 -0.87
CA SER A 82 -16.78 12.32 -1.76
C SER A 82 -17.14 13.79 -1.50
N LYS A 83 -16.83 14.30 -0.30
CA LYS A 83 -17.07 15.69 0.08
C LYS A 83 -16.02 16.68 -0.46
N TYR A 84 -14.91 16.19 -1.00
CA TYR A 84 -13.84 17.03 -1.53
C TYR A 84 -13.83 16.98 -3.06
N ARG A 85 -13.70 18.15 -3.70
CA ARG A 85 -13.52 18.24 -5.15
C ARG A 85 -12.09 17.88 -5.56
N SER A 86 -11.95 17.33 -6.76
CA SER A 86 -10.67 16.99 -7.40
C SER A 86 -9.84 18.19 -7.84
N ASP A 87 -10.41 19.41 -7.86
CA ASP A 87 -9.76 20.68 -8.24
C ASP A 87 -9.24 21.49 -7.05
N CYS A 88 -9.31 20.93 -5.84
CA CYS A 88 -8.87 21.63 -4.64
C CYS A 88 -7.37 21.96 -4.70
N ALA A 89 -7.01 23.19 -4.35
CA ALA A 89 -5.61 23.63 -4.28
C ALA A 89 -4.85 22.68 -3.33
N ILE A 90 -3.94 21.90 -3.88
CA ILE A 90 -3.13 20.99 -3.08
C ILE A 90 -2.25 21.85 -2.17
N ALA A 91 -2.34 21.62 -0.87
CA ALA A 91 -1.37 22.18 0.08
C ALA A 91 0.03 21.79 -0.38
N LYS A 92 0.84 22.77 -0.76
CA LYS A 92 2.23 22.54 -1.15
C LYS A 92 2.97 22.02 0.08
N HIS A 93 3.38 20.75 0.02
CA HIS A 93 4.34 20.22 0.96
C HIS A 93 5.74 20.61 0.46
N ASP A 94 6.48 21.35 1.28
CA ASP A 94 7.88 21.70 1.02
C ASP A 94 8.80 20.51 1.37
N GLY A 95 8.63 19.43 0.61
CA GLY A 95 9.38 18.19 0.79
C GLY A 95 10.57 18.06 -0.17
N ASN A 96 11.51 17.21 0.19
CA ASN A 96 12.70 16.92 -0.60
C ASN A 96 12.92 15.39 -0.78
N PHE A 97 13.89 15.02 -1.61
CA PHE A 97 14.19 13.62 -1.94
C PHE A 97 14.67 12.77 -0.74
N SER A 98 15.15 13.39 0.32
CA SER A 98 15.56 12.70 1.54
C SER A 98 14.38 12.39 2.46
N ASP A 99 13.20 12.97 2.24
CA ASP A 99 12.06 12.73 3.12
C ASP A 99 11.56 11.29 3.06
N VAL A 100 10.93 10.85 4.14
CA VAL A 100 10.35 9.50 4.21
C VAL A 100 9.08 9.46 3.36
N ALA A 101 9.02 8.55 2.38
CA ALA A 101 7.84 8.31 1.57
C ALA A 101 6.87 7.34 2.29
N CYS A 102 7.42 6.22 2.78
CA CYS A 102 6.67 5.22 3.53
C CYS A 102 7.57 4.32 4.40
N TYR A 103 6.94 3.57 5.29
CA TYR A 103 7.54 2.43 5.96
C TYR A 103 6.98 1.14 5.35
N ILE A 104 7.88 0.20 5.07
CA ILE A 104 7.53 -1.16 4.65
C ILE A 104 8.02 -2.12 5.70
N TYR A 105 7.15 -2.99 6.20
CA TYR A 105 7.50 -3.94 7.24
C TYR A 105 8.08 -5.23 6.66
N THR A 106 9.22 -5.65 7.20
CA THR A 106 9.87 -6.92 6.83
C THR A 106 9.87 -7.87 8.02
N SER A 107 9.84 -9.17 7.75
CA SER A 107 10.07 -10.20 8.77
C SER A 107 11.41 -9.94 9.47
N GLY A 108 11.36 -9.61 10.76
CA GLY A 108 12.55 -9.41 11.58
C GLY A 108 13.14 -10.74 12.02
N THR A 109 14.45 -10.78 12.25
CA THR A 109 15.15 -11.95 12.83
C THR A 109 14.63 -12.36 14.21
N THR A 110 14.00 -11.43 14.92
CA THR A 110 13.40 -11.62 16.25
C THR A 110 11.92 -12.02 16.18
N GLY A 111 11.42 -12.43 15.01
CA GLY A 111 10.03 -12.83 14.76
C GLY A 111 9.06 -11.66 14.55
N LEU A 112 9.26 -10.52 15.21
CA LEU A 112 8.41 -9.34 15.04
C LEU A 112 8.79 -8.49 13.81
N PRO A 113 7.80 -7.98 13.05
CA PRO A 113 8.07 -7.16 11.87
C PRO A 113 8.83 -5.86 12.19
N LYS A 114 9.85 -5.53 11.39
CA LYS A 114 10.63 -4.29 11.51
C LYS A 114 10.31 -3.32 10.37
N ALA A 115 10.17 -2.04 10.68
CA ALA A 115 9.90 -1.00 9.69
C ALA A 115 11.18 -0.64 8.91
N ALA A 116 11.21 -0.95 7.61
CA ALA A 116 12.20 -0.43 6.68
C ALA A 116 11.78 0.97 6.21
N ILE A 117 12.70 1.93 6.34
CA ILE A 117 12.46 3.32 5.94
C ILE A 117 12.66 3.46 4.43
N ILE A 118 11.60 3.82 3.71
CA ILE A 118 11.66 4.11 2.28
C ILE A 118 11.62 5.63 2.11
N ARG A 119 12.74 6.22 1.71
CA ARG A 119 12.83 7.65 1.35
C ARG A 119 12.30 7.89 -0.06
N GLN A 120 11.88 9.11 -0.36
CA GLN A 120 11.40 9.53 -1.68
C GLN A 120 12.40 9.19 -2.78
N ALA A 121 13.68 9.51 -2.59
CA ALA A 121 14.77 9.15 -3.51
C ALA A 121 14.80 7.66 -3.79
N ARG A 122 14.70 6.82 -2.74
CA ARG A 122 14.72 5.36 -2.88
C ARG A 122 13.53 4.85 -3.67
N PHE A 123 12.34 5.42 -3.45
CA PHE A 123 11.14 5.07 -4.20
C PHE A 123 11.34 5.35 -5.71
N VAL A 124 11.79 6.56 -6.05
CA VAL A 124 12.02 6.96 -7.45
C VAL A 124 13.14 6.15 -8.09
N LEU A 125 14.27 5.97 -7.41
CA LEU A 125 15.41 5.19 -7.91
C LEU A 125 15.04 3.72 -8.15
N ALA A 126 14.26 3.10 -7.25
CA ALA A 126 13.74 1.74 -7.43
C ALA A 126 12.87 1.61 -8.69
N ALA A 127 11.96 2.58 -8.90
CA ALA A 127 11.10 2.62 -10.08
C ALA A 127 11.88 2.89 -11.38
N MET A 128 12.90 3.75 -11.34
CA MET A 128 13.81 3.98 -12.48
C MET A 128 14.65 2.75 -12.79
N MET A 129 15.17 2.08 -11.76
CA MET A 129 15.97 0.86 -11.92
C MET A 129 15.16 -0.23 -12.62
N ILE A 130 13.93 -0.50 -12.18
CA ILE A 130 13.11 -1.55 -12.82
C ILE A 130 12.73 -1.19 -14.26
N LYS A 131 12.44 0.09 -14.53
CA LYS A 131 12.22 0.59 -15.90
C LYS A 131 13.42 0.29 -16.79
N THR A 132 14.64 0.53 -16.30
CA THR A 132 15.87 0.30 -17.07
C THR A 132 16.14 -1.19 -17.26
N VAL A 133 16.06 -1.99 -16.20
CA VAL A 133 16.37 -3.43 -16.24
C VAL A 133 15.40 -4.19 -17.15
N LEU A 134 14.10 -3.90 -17.06
CA LEU A 134 13.08 -4.54 -17.89
C LEU A 134 12.83 -3.80 -19.22
N LYS A 135 13.56 -2.70 -19.48
CA LYS A 135 13.40 -1.84 -20.66
C LYS A 135 11.96 -1.38 -20.92
N LEU A 136 11.23 -1.13 -19.83
CA LEU A 136 9.80 -0.79 -19.86
C LEU A 136 9.55 0.43 -20.76
N LYS A 137 8.46 0.37 -21.50
CA LYS A 137 7.94 1.40 -22.40
C LYS A 137 6.59 1.89 -21.89
N SER A 138 6.18 3.07 -22.34
CA SER A 138 4.88 3.65 -21.98
C SER A 138 3.67 2.85 -22.47
N HIS A 139 3.85 1.99 -23.48
CA HIS A 139 2.81 1.09 -23.99
C HIS A 139 2.77 -0.27 -23.29
N ASP A 140 3.71 -0.55 -22.37
CA ASP A 140 3.68 -1.81 -21.63
C ASP A 140 2.46 -1.86 -20.69
N ILE A 141 1.99 -3.08 -20.45
CA ILE A 141 0.93 -3.36 -19.49
C ILE A 141 1.47 -4.38 -18.49
N THR A 142 1.72 -3.90 -17.28
CA THR A 142 2.29 -4.70 -16.19
C THR A 142 1.18 -5.39 -15.40
N TYR A 143 1.17 -6.71 -15.35
CA TYR A 143 0.38 -7.50 -14.42
C TYR A 143 1.05 -7.56 -13.05
N ASN A 144 0.43 -7.00 -12.02
CA ASN A 144 0.96 -6.98 -10.66
C ASN A 144 0.01 -7.69 -9.69
N ALA A 145 0.40 -8.88 -9.25
CA ALA A 145 -0.31 -9.64 -8.22
C ALA A 145 0.46 -9.72 -6.89
N LEU A 146 1.46 -8.84 -6.72
CA LEU A 146 2.22 -8.77 -5.48
C LEU A 146 1.59 -7.77 -4.51
N PRO A 147 1.64 -8.04 -3.19
CA PRO A 147 1.04 -7.15 -2.22
C PRO A 147 1.68 -5.76 -2.22
N LEU A 148 0.84 -4.72 -2.15
CA LEU A 148 1.30 -3.33 -2.17
C LEU A 148 1.89 -2.87 -0.83
N TYR A 149 1.83 -3.69 0.22
CA TYR A 149 2.61 -3.46 1.44
C TYR A 149 4.05 -3.99 1.35
N HIS A 150 4.43 -4.61 0.22
CA HIS A 150 5.80 -5.04 -0.06
C HIS A 150 6.48 -4.17 -1.13
N THR A 151 7.80 -4.08 -1.03
CA THR A 151 8.64 -3.27 -1.94
C THR A 151 8.41 -3.61 -3.40
N VAL A 152 8.35 -4.90 -3.75
CA VAL A 152 8.20 -5.32 -5.16
C VAL A 152 6.83 -4.91 -5.70
N GLY A 153 5.75 -5.14 -4.94
CA GLY A 153 4.40 -4.76 -5.38
C GLY A 153 4.21 -3.24 -5.47
N ALA A 154 4.68 -2.49 -4.46
CA ALA A 154 4.54 -1.04 -4.42
C ALA A 154 5.52 -0.29 -5.31
N LEU A 155 6.82 -0.47 -5.12
CA LEU A 155 7.86 0.34 -5.78
C LEU A 155 8.11 -0.15 -7.21
N PHE A 156 8.17 -1.46 -7.43
CA PHE A 156 8.44 -1.98 -8.79
C PHE A 156 7.16 -2.06 -9.60
N GLY A 157 6.12 -2.72 -9.07
CA GLY A 157 4.84 -2.86 -9.74
C GLY A 157 4.16 -1.53 -10.01
N VAL A 158 3.73 -0.83 -8.94
CA VAL A 158 3.02 0.44 -9.09
C VAL A 158 3.96 1.62 -9.35
N GLY A 159 5.14 1.66 -8.73
CA GLY A 159 6.06 2.78 -8.89
C GLY A 159 6.58 2.96 -10.33
N SER A 160 6.77 1.87 -11.08
CA SER A 160 7.18 1.93 -12.50
C SER A 160 6.14 2.62 -13.39
N CYS A 161 4.85 2.56 -13.05
CA CYS A 161 3.77 3.30 -13.72
C CYS A 161 4.05 4.80 -13.73
N PHE A 162 4.47 5.37 -12.60
CA PHE A 162 4.69 6.82 -12.48
C PHE A 162 5.92 7.31 -13.23
N VAL A 163 6.95 6.47 -13.39
CA VAL A 163 8.21 6.83 -14.07
C VAL A 163 8.16 6.52 -15.57
N CYS A 164 7.35 5.56 -15.99
CA CYS A 164 7.28 5.11 -17.39
C CYS A 164 6.00 5.56 -18.12
N GLY A 165 4.94 5.92 -17.40
CA GLY A 165 3.62 6.24 -17.99
C GLY A 165 2.87 5.02 -18.51
N GLN A 166 3.28 3.81 -18.08
CA GLN A 166 2.70 2.53 -18.49
C GLN A 166 1.43 2.18 -17.71
N THR A 167 0.69 1.16 -18.16
CA THR A 167 -0.50 0.66 -17.44
C THR A 167 -0.11 -0.45 -16.46
N VAL A 168 -0.75 -0.48 -15.29
CA VAL A 168 -0.59 -1.58 -14.31
C VAL A 168 -1.94 -2.19 -13.98
N VAL A 169 -2.07 -3.48 -14.24
CA VAL A 169 -3.20 -4.32 -13.83
C VAL A 169 -2.91 -4.83 -12.43
N ILE A 170 -3.60 -4.29 -11.43
CA ILE A 170 -3.44 -4.70 -10.03
C ILE A 170 -4.42 -5.82 -9.72
N ARG A 171 -3.92 -6.94 -9.22
CA ARG A 171 -4.73 -8.07 -8.76
C ARG A 171 -4.58 -8.24 -7.26
N ARG A 172 -5.69 -8.62 -6.62
CA ARG A 172 -5.76 -8.79 -5.18
C ARG A 172 -4.96 -10.01 -4.69
N LYS A 173 -5.01 -11.09 -5.46
CA LYS A 173 -4.28 -12.33 -5.20
C LYS A 173 -3.89 -12.97 -6.52
N PHE A 174 -2.73 -13.60 -6.56
CA PHE A 174 -2.31 -14.40 -7.71
C PHE A 174 -3.15 -15.68 -7.83
N SER A 175 -3.51 -16.05 -9.06
CA SER A 175 -4.21 -17.29 -9.39
C SER A 175 -3.58 -17.90 -10.63
N ALA A 176 -2.89 -19.04 -10.47
CA ALA A 176 -2.20 -19.71 -11.58
C ALA A 176 -3.18 -20.11 -12.69
N SER A 177 -4.35 -20.64 -12.32
CA SER A 177 -5.39 -21.07 -13.27
C SER A 177 -5.99 -19.92 -14.08
N LYS A 178 -6.04 -18.69 -13.53
CA LYS A 178 -6.56 -17.50 -14.22
C LYS A 178 -5.48 -16.64 -14.85
N PHE A 179 -4.21 -16.91 -14.56
CA PHE A 179 -3.11 -16.00 -14.88
C PHE A 179 -3.03 -15.70 -16.38
N TRP A 180 -3.04 -16.75 -17.22
CA TRP A 180 -2.92 -16.61 -18.66
C TRP A 180 -4.15 -15.95 -19.26
N ASP A 181 -5.35 -16.34 -18.84
CA ASP A 181 -6.61 -15.75 -19.30
C ASP A 181 -6.68 -14.25 -18.96
N GLU A 182 -6.24 -13.87 -17.77
CA GLU A 182 -6.18 -12.46 -17.36
C GLU A 182 -5.11 -11.69 -18.14
N CYS A 183 -3.94 -12.29 -18.38
CA CYS A 183 -2.89 -11.66 -19.20
C CYS A 183 -3.38 -11.38 -20.62
N LEU A 184 -4.07 -12.33 -21.24
CA LEU A 184 -4.66 -12.16 -22.57
C LEU A 184 -5.76 -11.11 -22.55
N LYS A 185 -6.68 -11.17 -21.56
CA LYS A 185 -7.79 -10.22 -21.42
C LYS A 185 -7.33 -8.77 -21.32
N TYR A 186 -6.23 -8.52 -20.60
CA TYR A 186 -5.72 -7.17 -20.36
C TYR A 186 -4.50 -6.81 -21.23
N ASN A 187 -4.11 -7.67 -22.17
CA ASN A 187 -2.92 -7.50 -23.03
C ASN A 187 -1.64 -7.24 -22.24
N CYS A 188 -1.43 -7.98 -21.15
CA CYS A 188 -0.26 -7.82 -20.29
C CYS A 188 1.03 -8.20 -21.03
N THR A 189 2.03 -7.32 -20.98
CA THR A 189 3.37 -7.52 -21.59
C THR A 189 4.45 -7.81 -20.56
N VAL A 190 4.20 -7.47 -19.28
CA VAL A 190 5.15 -7.64 -18.17
C VAL A 190 4.43 -8.25 -16.97
N LYS A 191 5.12 -9.09 -16.18
CA LYS A 191 4.53 -9.72 -14.97
C LYS A 191 5.39 -9.51 -13.72
N PHE A 192 4.73 -9.13 -12.63
CA PHE A 192 5.23 -9.21 -11.26
C PHE A 192 4.33 -10.16 -10.47
N ILE A 193 4.81 -11.38 -10.29
CA ILE A 193 4.13 -12.47 -9.58
C ILE A 193 5.15 -13.21 -8.70
N VAL A 194 4.69 -13.92 -7.67
CA VAL A 194 5.56 -14.88 -6.96
C VAL A 194 5.62 -16.14 -7.80
N SER A 195 6.81 -16.61 -8.14
CA SER A 195 6.97 -17.93 -8.76
C SER A 195 6.65 -19.00 -7.71
N GLN A 196 5.52 -19.69 -7.87
CA GLN A 196 5.42 -21.05 -7.36
C GLN A 196 6.17 -21.91 -8.40
N CYS A 197 7.40 -22.28 -8.08
CA CYS A 197 8.06 -23.36 -8.80
C CYS A 197 7.41 -24.64 -8.28
N ASP A 198 6.49 -25.20 -9.06
CA ASP A 198 6.17 -26.62 -8.97
C ASP A 198 7.23 -27.42 -9.76
#